data_AF-A0A535I7J1-F1
#
_entry.id   AF-A0A535I7J1-F1
#
_cell.length_a   1.000
_cell.length_b   1.000
_cell.length_c   1.000
_cell.angle_alpha   90.00
_cell.angle_beta   90.00
_cell.angle_gamma   90.00
#
_symmetry.space_group_name_H-M   'P 1'
#
loop_
_entity.id
_entity.type
_entity.pdbx_description
1 polymer ?
#
loop_
_entity_poly.entity_id
_entity_poly.type
_entity_poly.pdbx_seq_one_letter_code
_entity_poly.pdbx_strand_id
1 'polypeptide(L)'
;MRVSMKQFEAAAQEAIDSIPEQFLPYLENTVFLLEERSVEGLMGLYEGAGALGAGEGMPERITLFKRSHEDATRSMAELVEEVRRTILHEVGHHFGMDEDDLPY
;
A
#
# COMPACT_ATOMS: atom_id res chain seq x y z
N MET A 1 -2.53 -3.71 17.43
CA MET A 1 -3.14 -2.50 18.04
C MET A 1 -4.53 -2.24 17.43
N ARG A 2 -5.27 -1.20 17.83
CA ARG A 2 -6.52 -0.80 17.15
C ARG A 2 -6.56 0.71 16.96
N VAL A 3 -6.93 1.15 15.76
CA VAL A 3 -7.02 2.55 15.37
C VAL A 3 -8.35 2.83 14.68
N SER A 4 -8.74 4.09 14.61
CA SER A 4 -9.84 4.53 13.75
C SER A 4 -9.42 4.54 12.27
N MET A 5 -10.37 4.53 11.34
CA MET A 5 -10.06 4.70 9.91
C MET A 5 -9.29 5.99 9.64
N LYS A 6 -9.62 7.09 10.33
CA LYS A 6 -8.91 8.37 10.18
C LYS A 6 -7.44 8.29 10.62
N GLN A 7 -7.15 7.52 11.67
CA GLN A 7 -5.77 7.30 12.10
C GLN A 7 -5.01 6.39 11.14
N PHE A 8 -5.69 5.41 10.55
CA PHE A 8 -5.10 4.55 9.52
C PHE A 8 -4.81 5.35 8.24
N GLU A 9 -5.72 6.23 7.82
CA GLU A 9 -5.52 7.16 6.71
C GLU A 9 -4.31 8.09 6.95
N ALA A 10 -4.19 8.65 8.15
CA ALA A 10 -3.02 9.46 8.51
C ALA A 10 -1.71 8.65 8.44
N ALA A 11 -1.72 7.40 8.92
CA ALA A 11 -0.56 6.52 8.84
C ALA A 11 -0.20 6.16 7.38
N ALA A 12 -1.21 5.93 6.53
CA ALA A 12 -0.99 5.68 5.11
C ALA A 12 -0.42 6.91 4.39
N GLN A 13 -0.90 8.12 4.70
CA GLN A 13 -0.33 9.34 4.15
C GLN A 13 1.13 9.52 4.56
N GLU A 14 1.45 9.33 5.84
CA GLU A 14 2.82 9.42 6.34
C GLU A 14 3.73 8.37 5.68
N ALA A 15 3.22 7.16 5.48
CA ALA A 15 3.94 6.11 4.75
C ALA A 15 4.23 6.53 3.30
N ILE A 16 3.24 7.05 2.58
CA ILE A 16 3.39 7.56 1.20
C ILE A 16 4.43 8.68 1.13
N ASP A 17 4.37 9.64 2.05
CA ASP A 17 5.30 10.78 2.10
C ASP A 17 6.75 10.34 2.38
N SER A 18 6.94 9.15 2.97
CA SER A 18 8.26 8.57 3.27
C SER A 18 8.80 7.62 2.19
N ILE A 19 8.07 7.44 1.09
CA ILE A 19 8.49 6.55 0.00
C ILE A 19 9.77 7.09 -0.65
N PRO A 20 10.80 6.25 -0.87
CA PRO A 20 12.04 6.71 -1.48
C PRO A 20 11.81 7.22 -2.91
N GLU A 21 12.52 8.29 -3.28
CA GLU A 21 12.31 9.02 -4.55
C GLU A 21 12.35 8.13 -5.80
N GLN A 22 13.16 7.07 -5.78
CA GLN A 22 13.27 6.11 -6.89
C GLN A 22 11.96 5.34 -7.17
N PHE A 23 11.05 5.26 -6.20
CA PHE A 23 9.75 4.59 -6.35
C PHE A 23 8.61 5.53 -6.76
N LEU A 24 8.80 6.85 -6.67
CA LEU A 24 7.76 7.84 -7.01
C LEU A 24 7.25 7.72 -8.45
N PRO A 25 8.07 7.46 -9.49
CA PRO A 25 7.59 7.30 -10.87
C PRO A 25 6.55 6.17 -11.03
N TYR A 26 6.60 5.13 -10.20
CA TYR A 26 5.65 4.02 -10.23
C TYR A 26 4.32 4.37 -9.55
N LEU A 27 4.28 5.44 -8.78
CA LEU A 27 3.12 5.86 -7.99
C LEU A 27 2.39 7.07 -8.58
N GLU A 28 2.95 7.75 -9.60
CA GLU A 28 2.39 8.99 -10.17
C GLU A 28 0.94 8.84 -10.66
N ASN A 29 0.56 7.65 -11.16
CA ASN A 29 -0.79 7.33 -11.62
C ASN A 29 -1.50 6.31 -10.70
N THR A 30 -1.13 6.25 -9.42
CA THR A 30 -1.69 5.30 -8.46
C THR A 30 -2.67 5.97 -7.50
N VAL A 31 -3.85 5.37 -7.34
CA VAL A 31 -4.84 5.73 -6.33
C VAL A 31 -4.76 4.76 -5.15
N PHE A 32 -4.66 5.30 -3.94
CA PHE A 32 -4.70 4.51 -2.72
C PHE A 32 -6.13 4.39 -2.19
N LEU A 33 -6.54 3.16 -1.92
CA LEU A 33 -7.82 2.83 -1.30
C LEU A 33 -7.56 2.25 0.08
N LEU A 34 -8.40 2.62 1.06
CA LEU A 34 -8.28 2.11 2.42
C LEU A 34 -9.54 1.33 2.78
N GLU A 35 -9.38 0.06 3.13
CA GLU A 35 -10.48 -0.80 3.50
C GLU A 35 -10.29 -1.43 4.89
N GLU A 36 -11.39 -1.85 5.52
CA GLU A 36 -11.31 -2.49 6.83
C GLU A 36 -10.65 -3.87 6.75
N ARG A 37 -11.08 -4.73 5.82
CA ARG A 37 -10.63 -6.14 5.72
C ARG A 37 -10.60 -6.62 4.28
N SER A 38 -9.61 -7.43 3.97
CA SER A 38 -9.59 -8.29 2.79
C SER A 38 -10.31 -9.61 3.06
N VAL A 39 -10.79 -10.25 2.00
CA VAL A 39 -11.38 -11.60 2.07
C VAL A 39 -10.32 -12.66 2.36
N GLU A 40 -9.08 -12.45 1.88
CA GLU A 40 -7.98 -13.41 1.96
C GLU A 40 -6.94 -13.08 3.04
N GLY A 41 -7.17 -12.06 3.88
CA GLY A 41 -6.24 -11.66 4.93
C GLY A 41 -5.01 -10.89 4.42
N LEU A 42 -5.02 -10.44 3.17
CA LEU A 42 -4.03 -9.55 2.57
C LEU A 42 -3.83 -8.26 3.37
N MET A 43 -2.61 -7.73 3.32
CA MET A 43 -2.26 -6.39 3.81
C MET A 43 -2.43 -5.35 2.71
N GLY A 44 -1.91 -5.61 1.52
CA GLY A 44 -2.04 -4.79 0.31
C GLY A 44 -2.69 -5.58 -0.83
N LEU A 45 -3.20 -4.86 -1.82
CA LEU A 45 -3.57 -5.43 -3.11
C LEU A 45 -3.32 -4.39 -4.20
N TYR A 46 -2.42 -4.71 -5.12
CA TYR A 46 -2.26 -3.97 -6.37
C TYR A 46 -3.25 -4.44 -7.45
N GLU A 47 -3.99 -3.50 -8.03
CA GLU A 47 -4.87 -3.73 -9.18
C GLU A 47 -4.50 -2.77 -10.30
N GLY A 48 -3.98 -3.33 -11.40
CA GLY A 48 -3.60 -2.51 -12.54
C GLY A 48 -4.77 -2.04 -13.41
N ALA A 49 -4.56 -0.98 -14.19
CA ALA A 49 -5.62 -0.37 -15.01
C ALA A 49 -6.34 -1.37 -15.93
N GLY A 50 -5.60 -2.35 -16.46
CA GLY A 50 -6.14 -3.41 -17.32
C GLY A 50 -6.95 -4.49 -16.60
N ALA A 51 -6.79 -4.67 -15.29
CA ALA A 51 -7.41 -5.76 -14.52
C ALA A 51 -8.93 -5.58 -14.35
N LEU A 52 -9.42 -4.34 -14.40
CA LEU A 52 -10.83 -4.02 -14.19
C LEU A 52 -11.63 -3.83 -15.49
N GLY A 53 -11.05 -4.16 -16.65
CA GLY A 53 -11.67 -3.93 -17.96
C GLY A 53 -11.95 -2.45 -18.25
N ALA A 54 -11.33 -1.56 -17.47
CA ALA A 54 -11.42 -0.13 -17.65
C ALA A 54 -10.34 0.27 -18.66
N GLY A 55 -10.75 0.95 -19.73
CA GLY A 55 -9.88 1.26 -20.86
C GLY A 55 -8.63 2.07 -20.50
N GLU A 56 -7.80 2.33 -21.51
CA GLU A 56 -6.60 3.17 -21.40
C GLU A 56 -6.90 4.48 -20.63
N GLY A 57 -6.13 4.73 -19.56
CA GLY A 57 -6.19 5.98 -18.78
C GLY A 57 -6.87 5.91 -17.41
N MET A 58 -7.25 4.73 -16.89
CA MET A 58 -7.55 4.62 -15.45
C MET A 58 -6.27 4.56 -14.61
N PRO A 59 -6.30 5.12 -13.39
CA PRO A 59 -5.18 4.97 -12.46
C PRO A 59 -5.06 3.53 -11.97
N GLU A 60 -3.82 3.14 -11.72
CA GLU A 60 -3.47 1.95 -10.95
C GLU A 60 -4.03 2.09 -9.53
N ARG A 61 -4.30 0.98 -8.84
CA ARG A 61 -4.88 1.02 -7.49
C ARG A 61 -4.07 0.18 -6.53
N ILE A 62 -3.80 0.73 -5.35
CA ILE A 62 -3.28 -0.02 -4.21
C ILE A 62 -4.29 0.07 -3.08
N THR A 63 -4.87 -1.07 -2.70
CA THR A 63 -5.78 -1.17 -1.57
C THR A 63 -5.04 -1.63 -0.33
N LEU A 64 -5.09 -0.83 0.75
CA LEU A 64 -4.49 -1.16 2.04
C LEU A 64 -5.57 -1.61 3.03
N PHE A 65 -5.36 -2.77 3.66
CA PHE A 65 -6.31 -3.39 4.57
C PHE A 65 -5.93 -3.15 6.03
N LYS A 66 -6.72 -2.32 6.70
CA LYS A 66 -6.47 -1.85 8.06
C LYS A 66 -6.30 -2.97 9.08
N ARG A 67 -7.14 -4.00 9.05
CA ARG A 67 -7.13 -5.03 10.11
C ARG A 67 -5.87 -5.86 10.10
N SER A 68 -5.36 -6.22 8.93
CA SER A 68 -4.12 -6.98 8.79
C SER A 68 -2.93 -6.20 9.36
N HIS A 69 -2.87 -4.90 9.06
CA HIS A 69 -1.85 -4.00 9.61
C HIS A 69 -1.99 -3.80 11.13
N GLU A 70 -3.21 -3.61 11.62
CA GLU A 70 -3.51 -3.52 13.05
C GLU A 70 -3.09 -4.79 13.81
N ASP A 71 -3.28 -5.95 13.21
CA ASP A 71 -2.97 -7.25 13.83
C ASP A 71 -1.45 -7.50 13.83
N ALA A 72 -0.71 -6.98 12.85
CA ALA A 72 0.74 -7.10 12.75
C ALA A 72 1.53 -6.10 13.63
N THR A 73 0.91 -5.01 14.07
CA THR A 73 1.62 -3.88 14.69
C THR A 73 1.17 -3.57 16.12
N ARG A 74 2.06 -2.92 16.88
CA ARG A 74 1.85 -2.57 18.30
C ARG A 74 1.94 -1.08 18.57
N SER A 75 2.43 -0.27 17.64
CA SER A 75 2.52 1.19 17.77
C SER A 75 2.21 1.92 16.47
N MET A 76 1.90 3.22 16.54
CA MET A 76 1.65 4.04 15.35
C MET A 76 2.88 4.11 14.42
N ALA A 77 4.10 4.15 14.98
CA ALA A 77 5.32 4.16 14.18
C ALA A 77 5.51 2.83 13.43
N GLU A 78 5.27 1.69 14.10
CA GLU A 78 5.25 0.38 13.43
C GLU A 78 4.16 0.31 12.36
N LEU A 79 2.99 0.91 12.60
CA LEU A 79 1.90 0.95 11.61
C LEU A 79 2.30 1.69 10.33
N VAL A 80 2.90 2.88 10.46
CA VAL A 80 3.40 3.64 9.31
C VAL A 80 4.44 2.84 8.53
N GLU A 81 5.38 2.21 9.25
CA GLU A 81 6.44 1.42 8.65
C GLU A 81 5.91 0.19 7.93
N GLU A 82 4.98 -0.57 8.53
CA GLU A 82 4.36 -1.73 7.87
C GLU A 82 3.52 -1.33 6.66
N VAL A 83 2.83 -0.17 6.70
CA VAL A 83 2.12 0.35 5.51
C VAL A 83 3.13 0.70 4.41
N ARG A 84 4.22 1.39 4.73
CA ARG A 84 5.28 1.74 3.77
C ARG A 84 5.85 0.49 3.10
N ARG A 85 6.19 -0.52 3.91
CA ARG A 85 6.68 -1.82 3.43
C ARG A 85 5.66 -2.48 2.52
N THR A 86 4.39 -2.49 2.91
CA THR A 86 3.32 -3.07 2.07
C THR A 86 3.25 -2.39 0.71
N ILE A 87 3.24 -1.05 0.66
CA ILE A 87 3.20 -0.31 -0.62
C ILE A 87 4.40 -0.68 -1.50
N LEU A 88 5.60 -0.71 -0.93
CA LEU A 88 6.82 -1.03 -1.67
C LEU A 88 6.81 -2.47 -2.21
N HIS A 89 6.31 -3.45 -1.43
CA HIS A 89 6.15 -4.82 -1.92
C HIS A 89 5.16 -4.92 -3.08
N GLU A 90 4.00 -4.28 -2.96
CA GLU A 90 2.97 -4.29 -4.02
C GLU A 90 3.50 -3.67 -5.33
N VAL A 91 4.22 -2.54 -5.23
CA VAL A 91 4.88 -1.90 -6.39
C VAL A 91 5.97 -2.80 -6.96
N GLY A 92 6.87 -3.32 -6.11
CA GLY A 92 7.96 -4.18 -6.54
C GLY A 92 7.47 -5.41 -7.30
N HIS A 93 6.48 -6.13 -6.74
CA HIS A 93 5.89 -7.29 -7.39
C HIS A 93 5.22 -6.96 -8.71
N HIS A 94 4.52 -5.82 -8.82
CA HIS A 94 3.84 -5.47 -10.06
C HIS A 94 4.82 -5.10 -11.19
N PHE A 95 5.94 -4.43 -10.86
CA PHE A 95 6.92 -3.96 -11.84
C PHE A 95 8.11 -4.91 -12.04
N GLY A 96 8.06 -6.12 -11.45
CA GLY A 96 9.05 -7.18 -11.66
C GLY A 96 10.39 -6.94 -10.96
N MET A 97 10.38 -6.20 -9.85
CA MET A 97 11.53 -6.02 -8.97
C MET A 97 11.69 -7.24 -8.06
N ASP A 98 12.92 -7.66 -7.79
CA ASP A 98 13.19 -8.73 -6.84
C ASP A 98 13.14 -8.18 -5.40
N GLU A 99 12.96 -9.05 -4.40
CA GLU A 99 12.94 -8.64 -2.98
C GLU A 99 14.20 -7.86 -2.58
N ASP A 100 15.36 -8.19 -3.15
CA ASP A 100 16.63 -7.51 -2.90
C ASP A 100 16.66 -6.05 -3.41
N ASP A 101 15.73 -5.64 -4.28
CA ASP A 101 15.61 -4.27 -4.80
C ASP A 101 14.77 -3.37 -3.87
N LEU A 102 14.13 -3.93 -2.83
CA LEU A 102 13.28 -3.20 -1.91
C LEU A 102 14.08 -2.64 -0.71
N PRO A 103 13.96 -1.33 -0.40
CA PRO A 103 14.63 -0.75 0.75
C PRO A 103 13.85 -1.06 2.03
N TYR A 104 14.25 -2.14 2.71
CA TYR A 104 13.82 -2.47 4.06
C TYR A 104 14.35 -1.45 5.07
#